data_AF-A0A4Q3RQ57-F1
#
_entry.id   AF-A0A4Q3RQ57-F1
#
_cell.length_a   1.000
_cell.length_b   1.000
_cell.length_c   1.000
_cell.angle_alpha   90.00
_cell.angle_beta   90.00
_cell.angle_gamma   90.00
#
_symmetry.space_group_name_H-M   'P 1'
#
loop_
_entity.id
_entity.type
_entity.pdbx_description
1 polymer ?
#
loop_
_entity_poly.entity_id
_entity_poly.type
_entity_poly.pdbx_seq_one_letter_code
_entity_poly.pdbx_strand_id
1 'polypeptide(L)'
;MRKYIAASWICVCLIMAASRAVGQTLRYSVSMPYTSLGAYTTRQTDPFAFTNNQAALAQVNTAKVGVFGERRFMLAENTLYGLAAAIPSSLGNFGLQLNYAGFKNFNEQKVGLAYARRLGKFLDLGAQFNYYGYRVPQYGNASAINFEIGAIMHFSDKLNGGIHVYNPVGGDLPKETSEKLASAYKMGLGYDASDNFYVSAEIIKEEDKPSLTMKNAFPASPAFSLPKCPSMHM
;
A
#
# COMPACT_ATOMS: atom_id res chain seq x y z
N MET A 1 3.77 16.28 37.75
CA MET A 1 3.52 16.69 36.36
C MET A 1 4.79 17.06 35.57
N ARG A 2 5.74 17.83 36.13
CA ARG A 2 6.96 18.29 35.42
C ARG A 2 7.98 17.19 35.02
N LYS A 3 7.97 16.02 35.67
CA LYS A 3 8.89 14.88 35.39
C LYS A 3 8.49 14.03 34.17
N TYR A 4 7.20 13.91 33.88
CA TYR A 4 6.70 13.15 32.71
C TYR A 4 6.89 13.91 31.40
N ILE A 5 6.87 15.24 31.46
CA ILE A 5 7.17 16.11 30.32
C ILE A 5 8.64 15.91 29.93
N ALA A 6 9.59 16.01 30.86
CA ALA A 6 11.00 15.79 30.55
C ALA A 6 11.30 14.41 29.93
N ALA A 7 10.65 13.34 30.42
CA ALA A 7 10.80 12.00 29.84
C ALA A 7 10.23 11.88 28.41
N SER A 8 9.11 12.57 28.13
CA SER A 8 8.52 12.61 26.78
C SER A 8 9.43 13.36 25.79
N TRP A 9 10.05 14.46 26.20
CA TRP A 9 11.00 15.20 25.36
C TRP A 9 12.30 14.42 25.11
N ILE A 10 12.77 13.64 26.09
CA ILE A 10 13.95 12.78 25.92
C ILE A 10 13.67 11.63 24.92
N CYS A 11 12.49 11.01 24.97
CA CYS A 11 12.09 10.02 23.97
C CYS A 11 11.95 10.60 22.56
N VAL A 12 11.37 11.80 22.42
CA VAL A 12 11.26 12.49 21.12
C VAL A 12 12.64 12.85 20.56
N CYS A 13 13.57 13.32 21.40
CA CYS A 13 14.95 13.62 20.98
C CYS A 13 15.76 12.36 20.62
N LEU A 14 15.54 11.23 21.32
CA LEU A 14 16.16 9.94 20.98
C LEU A 14 15.66 9.37 19.65
N ILE A 15 14.38 9.58 19.33
CA ILE A 15 13.80 9.19 18.03
C ILE A 15 14.36 10.08 16.90
N MET A 16 14.61 11.37 17.15
CA MET A 16 15.23 12.27 16.16
C MET A 16 16.73 11.98 15.95
N ALA A 17 17.47 11.61 16.99
CA ALA A 17 18.92 11.33 16.89
C ALA A 17 19.27 10.03 16.15
N ALA A 18 18.32 9.08 16.02
CA ALA A 18 18.53 7.81 15.32
C ALA A 18 18.35 7.92 13.78
N SER A 19 17.99 9.09 13.25
CA SER A 19 17.66 9.27 11.83
C SER A 19 18.89 9.56 10.94
N ARG A 20 19.90 8.69 10.98
CA ARG A 20 20.78 8.52 9.79
C ARG A 20 20.11 7.58 8.80
N ALA A 21 18.93 7.98 8.34
CA ALA A 21 18.28 7.32 7.22
C ALA A 21 18.90 7.89 5.94
N VAL A 22 19.76 7.12 5.28
CA VAL A 22 20.13 7.39 3.90
C VAL A 22 18.88 7.10 3.07
N GLY A 23 18.05 8.12 2.87
CA GLY A 23 16.87 8.02 2.02
C GLY A 23 17.33 7.84 0.57
N GLN A 24 17.18 6.63 0.02
CA GLN A 24 17.29 6.42 -1.41
C GLN A 24 15.89 6.39 -2.02
N THR A 25 15.69 7.20 -3.06
CA THR A 25 14.48 7.10 -3.88
C THR A 25 14.66 5.90 -4.81
N LEU A 26 14.13 4.75 -4.40
CA LEU A 26 14.02 3.62 -5.31
C LEU A 26 12.91 3.89 -6.33
N ARG A 27 13.22 3.67 -7.62
CA ARG A 27 12.19 3.56 -8.65
C ARG A 27 11.42 2.27 -8.38
N TYR A 28 10.21 2.41 -7.85
CA TYR A 28 9.23 1.33 -7.86
C TYR A 28 8.52 1.33 -9.21
N SER A 29 8.70 0.28 -10.00
CA SER A 29 7.96 0.09 -11.26
C SER A 29 6.46 0.06 -10.97
N VAL A 30 5.69 0.95 -11.60
CA VAL A 30 4.22 0.96 -11.55
C VAL A 30 3.60 0.99 -10.13
N SER A 31 4.24 1.65 -9.16
CA SER A 31 3.67 1.80 -7.81
C SER A 31 3.35 3.26 -7.46
N MET A 32 2.33 3.43 -6.62
CA MET A 32 1.81 4.70 -6.11
C MET A 32 1.91 4.69 -4.57
N PRO A 33 3.12 4.78 -4.00
CA PRO A 33 3.30 4.54 -2.57
C PRO A 33 2.51 5.53 -1.70
N TYR A 34 2.27 6.75 -2.19
CA TYR A 34 1.61 7.82 -1.45
C TYR A 34 0.10 7.61 -1.28
N THR A 35 -0.58 7.00 -2.26
CA THR A 35 -2.03 6.80 -2.20
C THR A 35 -2.39 5.67 -1.25
N SER A 36 -1.46 4.76 -0.99
CA SER A 36 -1.69 3.55 -0.21
C SER A 36 -1.15 3.61 1.23
N LEU A 37 -0.81 4.81 1.73
CA LEU A 37 -0.21 4.99 3.06
C LEU A 37 -1.18 4.68 4.21
N GLY A 38 -2.48 4.71 3.95
CA GLY A 38 -3.55 4.34 4.89
C GLY A 38 -3.79 2.82 4.99
N ALA A 39 -2.76 1.98 4.79
CA ALA A 39 -2.94 0.53 4.80
C ALA A 39 -3.32 -0.03 6.19
N TYR A 40 -2.92 0.63 7.28
CA TYR A 40 -3.13 0.13 8.65
C TYR A 40 -4.11 1.00 9.47
N THR A 41 -4.84 1.92 8.85
CA THR A 41 -5.93 2.64 9.54
C THR A 41 -7.23 1.86 9.42
N THR A 42 -8.03 1.84 10.49
CA THR A 42 -9.40 1.31 10.44
C THR A 42 -10.44 2.42 10.32
N ARG A 43 -10.04 3.68 10.52
CA ARG A 43 -10.93 4.86 10.51
C ARG A 43 -10.99 5.53 9.15
N GLN A 44 -9.86 5.61 8.45
CA GLN A 44 -9.73 6.34 7.19
C GLN A 44 -9.44 5.38 6.03
N THR A 45 -10.38 4.45 5.78
CA THR A 45 -10.21 3.45 4.71
C THR A 45 -10.28 4.10 3.33
N ASP A 46 -9.28 3.84 2.50
CA ASP A 46 -9.13 4.39 1.14
C ASP A 46 -9.13 3.25 0.10
N PRO A 47 -9.67 3.46 -1.12
CA PRO A 47 -9.66 2.43 -2.18
C PRO A 47 -8.27 1.93 -2.59
N PHE A 48 -7.20 2.71 -2.43
CA PHE A 48 -5.82 2.31 -2.71
C PHE A 48 -5.11 1.68 -1.51
N ALA A 49 -5.66 1.71 -0.30
CA ALA A 49 -5.00 1.14 0.89
C ALA A 49 -4.61 -0.34 0.70
N PHE A 50 -5.47 -1.11 0.03
CA PHE A 50 -5.21 -2.54 -0.23
C PHE A 50 -4.03 -2.79 -1.17
N THR A 51 -3.64 -1.80 -1.97
CA THR A 51 -2.51 -1.96 -2.90
C THR A 51 -1.16 -1.95 -2.21
N ASN A 52 -1.12 -1.56 -0.93
CA ASN A 52 0.07 -1.67 -0.11
C ASN A 52 0.02 -2.84 0.87
N ASN A 53 -1.14 -3.15 1.45
CA ASN A 53 -1.39 -4.37 2.19
C ASN A 53 -2.79 -4.90 1.87
N GLN A 54 -2.87 -6.07 1.24
CA GLN A 54 -4.14 -6.66 0.77
C GLN A 54 -5.15 -6.86 1.90
N ALA A 55 -4.69 -7.14 3.12
CA ALA A 55 -5.58 -7.31 4.27
C ALA A 55 -6.36 -6.02 4.61
N ALA A 56 -5.86 -4.84 4.23
CA ALA A 56 -6.57 -3.57 4.44
C ALA A 56 -7.95 -3.54 3.74
N LEU A 57 -8.11 -4.33 2.67
CA LEU A 57 -9.39 -4.47 1.97
C LEU A 57 -10.49 -5.04 2.87
N ALA A 58 -10.16 -5.85 3.89
CA ALA A 58 -11.14 -6.40 4.83
C ALA A 58 -11.81 -5.33 5.70
N GLN A 59 -11.22 -4.15 5.83
CA GLN A 59 -11.78 -3.01 6.58
C GLN A 59 -12.74 -2.14 5.75
N VAL A 60 -12.84 -2.39 4.44
CA VAL A 60 -13.70 -1.61 3.55
C VAL A 60 -15.16 -2.05 3.72
N ASN A 61 -16.00 -1.19 4.29
CA ASN A 61 -17.41 -1.51 4.54
C ASN A 61 -18.37 -1.01 3.45
N THR A 62 -17.91 -0.13 2.55
CA THR A 62 -18.69 0.44 1.46
C THR A 62 -17.94 0.31 0.15
N ALA A 63 -18.65 0.14 -0.97
CA ALA A 63 -18.01 0.09 -2.28
C ALA A 63 -17.29 1.43 -2.57
N LYS A 64 -16.02 1.37 -2.93
CA LYS A 64 -15.17 2.53 -3.19
C LYS A 64 -14.43 2.35 -4.51
N VAL A 65 -14.28 3.44 -5.25
CA VAL A 65 -13.42 3.50 -6.43
C VAL A 65 -12.51 4.72 -6.31
N GLY A 66 -11.27 4.55 -6.70
CA GLY A 66 -10.26 5.61 -6.74
C GLY A 66 -9.58 5.61 -8.08
N VAL A 67 -9.32 6.81 -8.61
CA VAL A 67 -8.51 7.01 -9.81
C VAL A 67 -7.37 7.96 -9.46
N PHE A 68 -6.20 7.67 -10.00
CA PHE A 68 -4.99 8.44 -9.78
C PHE A 68 -4.29 8.67 -11.12
N GLY A 69 -3.77 9.88 -11.31
CA GLY A 69 -3.04 10.27 -12.50
C GLY A 69 -1.92 11.22 -12.12
N GLU A 70 -0.70 10.90 -12.53
CA GLU A 70 0.49 11.70 -12.24
C GLU A 70 1.37 11.78 -13.48
N ARG A 71 1.91 12.96 -13.76
CA ARG A 71 3.04 13.14 -14.68
C ARG A 71 4.28 13.44 -13.88
N ARG A 72 5.17 12.47 -13.77
CA ARG A 72 6.41 12.64 -13.00
C ARG A 72 7.32 13.60 -13.74
N PHE A 73 7.78 14.63 -13.02
CA PHE A 73 8.58 15.73 -13.58
C PHE A 73 7.89 16.49 -14.72
N MET A 74 6.55 16.46 -14.79
CA MET A 74 5.75 17.07 -15.87
C MET A 74 6.06 16.54 -17.28
N LEU A 75 6.77 15.42 -17.39
CA LEU A 75 7.09 14.76 -18.66
C LEU A 75 5.94 13.85 -19.08
N ALA A 76 5.49 13.98 -20.33
CA ALA A 76 4.42 13.13 -20.87
C ALA A 76 4.86 11.66 -20.98
N GLU A 77 6.15 11.45 -21.18
CA GLU A 77 6.80 10.15 -21.32
C GLU A 77 6.83 9.37 -19.99
N ASN A 78 6.64 10.05 -18.86
CA ASN A 78 6.69 9.48 -17.51
C ASN A 78 5.34 9.64 -16.80
N THR A 79 4.27 9.29 -17.52
CA THR A 79 2.91 9.32 -16.99
C THR A 79 2.58 8.02 -16.26
N LEU A 80 1.88 8.14 -15.15
CA LEU A 80 1.37 7.04 -14.33
C LEU A 80 -0.13 7.22 -14.12
N TYR A 81 -0.90 6.17 -14.41
CA TYR A 81 -2.32 6.09 -14.13
C TYR A 81 -2.61 4.90 -13.23
N GLY A 82 -3.54 5.08 -12.31
CA GLY A 82 -3.98 4.08 -11.35
C GLY A 82 -5.48 4.10 -11.20
N LEU A 83 -6.05 2.91 -11.07
CA LEU A 83 -7.43 2.69 -10.69
C LEU A 83 -7.46 1.60 -9.64
N ALA A 84 -8.18 1.86 -8.56
CA ALA A 84 -8.44 0.90 -7.51
C ALA A 84 -9.94 0.86 -7.23
N ALA A 85 -10.51 -0.34 -7.19
CA ALA A 85 -11.89 -0.55 -6.79
C ALA A 85 -11.92 -1.55 -5.63
N ALA A 86 -12.76 -1.28 -4.63
CA ALA A 86 -12.98 -2.14 -3.47
C ALA A 86 -14.49 -2.38 -3.33
N ILE A 87 -14.90 -3.64 -3.34
CA ILE A 87 -16.29 -4.07 -3.33
C ILE A 87 -16.50 -4.98 -2.11
N PRO A 88 -17.25 -4.53 -1.09
CA PRO A 88 -17.55 -5.37 0.05
C PRO A 88 -18.57 -6.46 -0.30
N SER A 89 -18.42 -7.64 0.30
CA SER A 89 -19.40 -8.74 0.21
C SER A 89 -19.46 -9.53 1.51
N SER A 90 -20.53 -10.31 1.71
CA SER A 90 -20.80 -11.07 2.95
C SER A 90 -19.76 -12.17 3.22
N LEU A 91 -19.13 -12.69 2.17
CA LEU A 91 -18.11 -13.74 2.29
C LEU A 91 -16.71 -13.18 2.50
N GLY A 92 -16.49 -11.92 2.12
CA GLY A 92 -15.21 -11.23 2.09
C GLY A 92 -15.25 -10.11 1.04
N ASN A 93 -14.21 -9.29 1.00
CA ASN A 93 -14.15 -8.11 0.15
C ASN A 93 -13.28 -8.38 -1.07
N PHE A 94 -13.71 -7.89 -2.23
CA PHE A 94 -12.99 -8.01 -3.50
C PHE A 94 -12.37 -6.67 -3.89
N GLY A 95 -11.19 -6.74 -4.48
CA GLY A 95 -10.43 -5.57 -4.92
C GLY A 95 -9.96 -5.74 -6.35
N LEU A 96 -10.02 -4.66 -7.13
CA LEU A 96 -9.46 -4.59 -8.47
C LEU A 96 -8.43 -3.47 -8.51
N GLN A 97 -7.23 -3.77 -8.97
CA GLN A 97 -6.15 -2.80 -9.19
C GLN A 97 -5.79 -2.79 -10.67
N LEU A 98 -5.78 -1.61 -11.29
CA LEU A 98 -5.25 -1.39 -12.62
C LEU A 98 -4.23 -0.26 -12.56
N ASN A 99 -3.00 -0.53 -12.94
CA ASN A 99 -1.98 0.50 -13.05
C ASN A 99 -1.34 0.47 -14.43
N TYR A 100 -1.05 1.66 -14.95
CA TYR A 100 -0.37 1.86 -16.21
C TYR A 100 0.74 2.89 -16.01
N ALA A 101 1.95 2.59 -16.44
CA ALA A 101 3.07 3.53 -16.45
C ALA A 101 3.76 3.57 -17.82
N GLY A 102 4.09 4.76 -18.30
CA GLY A 102 4.91 4.95 -19.50
C GLY A 102 4.21 5.65 -20.66
N PHE A 103 4.69 5.36 -21.87
CA PHE A 103 4.36 6.04 -23.13
C PHE A 103 4.37 5.07 -24.33
N LYS A 104 4.26 5.62 -25.54
CA LYS A 104 4.10 4.83 -26.79
C LYS A 104 5.20 3.79 -27.01
N ASN A 105 6.46 4.14 -26.69
CA ASN A 105 7.61 3.26 -26.97
C ASN A 105 8.04 2.45 -25.74
N PHE A 106 7.37 2.62 -24.60
CA PHE A 106 7.61 1.83 -23.39
C PHE A 106 6.40 1.93 -22.50
N ASN A 107 5.72 0.82 -22.21
CA ASN A 107 4.70 0.82 -21.16
C ASN A 107 4.74 -0.43 -20.30
N GLU A 108 4.36 -0.24 -19.05
CA GLU A 108 4.21 -1.26 -18.03
C GLU A 108 2.77 -1.23 -17.53
N GLN A 109 2.18 -2.40 -17.37
CA GLN A 109 0.79 -2.57 -16.96
C GLN A 109 0.74 -3.59 -15.83
N LYS A 110 0.00 -3.27 -14.77
CA LYS A 110 -0.29 -4.19 -13.66
C LYS A 110 -1.79 -4.31 -13.52
N VAL A 111 -2.30 -5.53 -13.62
CA VAL A 111 -3.69 -5.88 -13.31
C VAL A 111 -3.69 -6.78 -12.09
N GLY A 112 -4.39 -6.37 -11.05
CA GLY A 112 -4.44 -7.06 -9.76
C GLY A 112 -5.87 -7.38 -9.35
N LEU A 113 -6.10 -8.62 -8.94
CA LEU A 113 -7.35 -9.06 -8.30
C LEU A 113 -7.05 -9.45 -6.86
N ALA A 114 -7.60 -8.69 -5.93
CA ALA A 114 -7.42 -8.87 -4.50
C ALA A 114 -8.68 -9.45 -3.85
N TYR A 115 -8.49 -10.24 -2.82
CA TYR A 115 -9.54 -10.70 -1.94
C TYR A 115 -9.05 -10.62 -0.50
N ALA A 116 -9.89 -10.12 0.39
CA ALA A 116 -9.56 -10.05 1.81
C ALA A 116 -10.76 -10.38 2.68
N ARG A 117 -10.47 -10.96 3.84
CA ARG A 117 -11.48 -11.35 4.80
C ARG A 117 -10.99 -11.11 6.21
N ARG A 118 -11.89 -10.56 7.03
CA ARG A 118 -11.70 -10.49 8.48
C ARG A 118 -11.91 -11.85 9.12
N LEU A 119 -10.94 -12.29 9.91
CA LEU A 119 -10.96 -13.50 10.72
C LEU A 119 -11.04 -13.14 12.20
N GLY A 120 -12.26 -13.14 12.74
CA GLY A 120 -12.51 -12.76 14.13
C GLY A 120 -12.42 -11.24 14.35
N LYS A 121 -12.01 -10.82 15.54
CA LYS A 121 -11.90 -9.39 15.90
C LYS A 121 -10.48 -8.82 15.76
N PHE A 122 -9.49 -9.70 15.63
CA PHE A 122 -8.08 -9.34 15.81
C PHE A 122 -7.25 -9.49 14.55
N LEU A 123 -7.75 -10.18 13.51
CA LEU A 123 -6.94 -10.52 12.34
C LEU A 123 -7.74 -10.30 11.05
N ASP A 124 -7.11 -9.63 10.09
CA ASP A 124 -7.52 -9.56 8.71
C ASP A 124 -6.47 -10.23 7.84
N LEU A 125 -6.93 -11.02 6.86
CA LEU A 125 -6.07 -11.62 5.85
C LEU A 125 -6.48 -11.15 4.47
N GLY A 126 -5.50 -10.97 3.59
CA GLY A 126 -5.73 -10.65 2.20
C GLY A 126 -4.72 -11.34 1.29
N ALA A 127 -5.16 -11.64 0.08
CA ALA A 127 -4.31 -12.15 -0.98
C ALA A 127 -4.64 -11.42 -2.28
N GLN A 128 -3.65 -11.28 -3.16
CA GLN A 128 -3.83 -10.67 -4.46
C GLN A 128 -3.04 -11.42 -5.52
N PHE A 129 -3.72 -11.65 -6.63
CA PHE A 129 -3.12 -12.16 -7.85
C PHE A 129 -2.82 -10.98 -8.76
N ASN A 130 -1.63 -10.95 -9.36
CA ASN A 130 -1.22 -9.89 -10.27
C ASN A 130 -0.72 -10.45 -11.59
N TYR A 131 -1.16 -9.83 -12.67
CA TYR A 131 -0.60 -9.96 -13.99
C TYR A 131 0.16 -8.69 -14.34
N TYR A 132 1.47 -8.82 -14.50
CA TYR A 132 2.36 -7.75 -14.91
C TYR A 132 2.74 -7.93 -16.37
N GLY A 133 2.67 -6.88 -17.16
CA GLY A 133 3.13 -6.87 -18.55
C GLY A 133 4.01 -5.67 -18.82
N TYR A 134 5.13 -5.87 -19.51
CA TYR A 134 5.92 -4.78 -20.06
C TYR A 134 5.98 -4.91 -21.59
N ARG A 135 5.93 -3.76 -22.27
CA ARG A 135 5.94 -3.66 -23.71
C ARG A 135 7.02 -2.68 -24.16
N VAL A 136 8.00 -3.19 -24.90
CA VAL A 136 9.02 -2.39 -25.60
C VAL A 136 8.91 -2.74 -27.08
N PRO A 137 8.31 -1.90 -27.95
CA PRO A 137 8.05 -2.25 -29.35
C PRO A 137 9.28 -2.71 -30.13
N GLN A 138 10.48 -2.23 -29.79
CA GLN A 138 11.73 -2.58 -30.46
C GLN A 138 12.52 -3.74 -29.83
N TYR A 139 12.20 -4.14 -28.59
CA TYR A 139 12.97 -5.16 -27.85
C TYR A 139 12.14 -6.40 -27.48
N GLY A 140 10.81 -6.29 -27.45
CA GLY A 140 9.90 -7.38 -27.13
C GLY A 140 8.95 -7.06 -25.99
N ASN A 141 8.05 -8.01 -25.74
CA ASN A 141 7.08 -7.96 -24.66
C ASN A 141 7.32 -9.17 -23.77
N ALA A 142 7.24 -8.98 -22.45
CA ALA A 142 7.08 -10.11 -21.55
C ALA A 142 6.03 -9.82 -20.49
N SER A 143 5.52 -10.90 -19.93
CA SER A 143 4.53 -10.88 -18.87
C SER A 143 4.98 -11.78 -17.75
N ALA A 144 4.71 -11.35 -16.52
CA ALA A 144 4.96 -12.11 -15.31
C ALA A 144 3.69 -12.20 -14.46
N ILE A 145 3.57 -13.30 -13.75
CA ILE A 145 2.51 -13.50 -12.76
C ILE A 145 3.15 -13.38 -11.39
N ASN A 146 2.51 -12.59 -10.52
CA ASN A 146 2.94 -12.39 -9.13
C ASN A 146 1.79 -12.63 -8.16
N PHE A 147 2.13 -13.05 -6.96
CA PHE A 147 1.20 -13.23 -5.86
C PHE A 147 1.60 -12.32 -4.70
N GLU A 148 0.62 -11.75 -4.00
CA GLU A 148 0.83 -10.93 -2.82
C GLU A 148 -0.04 -11.46 -1.68
N ILE A 149 0.49 -11.50 -0.46
CA ILE A 149 -0.23 -11.96 0.73
C ILE A 149 -0.02 -10.94 1.84
N GLY A 150 -1.12 -10.45 2.40
CA GLY A 150 -1.14 -9.50 3.50
C GLY A 150 -1.86 -10.03 4.73
N ALA A 151 -1.40 -9.62 5.89
CA ALA A 151 -2.09 -9.82 7.16
C ALA A 151 -2.03 -8.54 7.98
N ILE A 152 -3.13 -8.19 8.64
CA ILE A 152 -3.21 -7.08 9.59
C ILE A 152 -3.79 -7.59 10.90
N MET A 153 -3.05 -7.38 11.98
CA MET A 153 -3.46 -7.66 13.35
C MET A 153 -3.89 -6.39 14.06
N HIS A 154 -5.05 -6.43 14.70
CA HIS A 154 -5.59 -5.34 15.52
C HIS A 154 -5.24 -5.59 16.98
N PHE A 155 -4.24 -4.87 17.49
CA PHE A 155 -3.84 -4.95 18.90
C PHE A 155 -4.83 -4.19 19.79
N SER A 156 -5.41 -3.10 19.29
CA SER A 156 -6.40 -2.26 19.96
C SER A 156 -7.22 -1.50 18.91
N ASP A 157 -8.29 -0.82 19.30
CA ASP A 157 -9.13 0.02 18.41
C ASP A 157 -8.38 1.18 17.75
N LYS A 158 -7.14 1.45 18.19
CA LYS A 158 -6.27 2.51 17.68
C LYS A 158 -4.95 2.02 17.13
N LEU A 159 -4.52 0.79 17.44
CA LEU A 159 -3.19 0.30 17.10
C LEU A 159 -3.30 -0.98 16.29
N ASN A 160 -2.83 -0.89 15.05
CA ASN A 160 -2.86 -1.98 14.09
C ASN A 160 -1.43 -2.23 13.60
N GLY A 161 -1.07 -3.49 13.41
CA GLY A 161 0.19 -3.85 12.76
C GLY A 161 -0.05 -4.90 11.71
N GLY A 162 0.85 -5.04 10.77
CA GLY A 162 0.69 -6.10 9.79
C GLY A 162 1.89 -6.32 8.93
N ILE A 163 1.84 -7.45 8.24
CA ILE A 163 2.89 -7.92 7.36
C ILE A 163 2.32 -8.04 5.96
N HIS A 164 3.17 -7.80 4.98
CA HIS A 164 2.86 -8.03 3.58
C HIS A 164 4.06 -8.68 2.91
N VAL A 165 3.81 -9.79 2.23
CA VAL A 165 4.78 -10.52 1.44
C VAL A 165 4.43 -10.38 -0.04
N TYR A 166 5.36 -9.80 -0.78
CA TYR A 166 5.26 -9.61 -2.22
C TYR A 166 6.05 -10.71 -2.93
N ASN A 167 5.39 -11.38 -3.87
CA ASN A 167 5.92 -12.43 -4.73
C ASN A 167 6.62 -13.60 -3.97
N PRO A 168 5.92 -14.32 -3.09
CA PRO A 168 6.51 -15.41 -2.31
C PRO A 168 6.96 -16.62 -3.15
N VAL A 169 6.51 -16.72 -4.41
CA VAL A 169 6.80 -17.86 -5.30
C VAL A 169 8.00 -17.60 -6.22
N GLY A 170 8.52 -16.35 -6.29
CA GLY A 170 9.68 -16.03 -7.12
C GLY A 170 9.45 -16.39 -8.59
N GLY A 171 8.49 -15.74 -9.27
CA GLY A 171 8.24 -15.99 -10.69
C GLY A 171 9.47 -15.72 -11.57
N ASP A 172 9.81 -16.67 -12.42
CA ASP A 172 10.82 -16.51 -13.47
C ASP A 172 10.22 -15.72 -14.65
N LEU A 173 10.93 -14.69 -15.12
CA LEU A 173 10.62 -14.06 -16.39
C LEU A 173 11.02 -15.00 -17.53
N PRO A 174 10.10 -15.43 -18.41
CA PRO A 174 10.45 -16.33 -19.49
C PRO A 174 11.13 -15.54 -20.60
N LYS A 175 12.46 -15.38 -20.52
CA LYS A 175 13.43 -15.32 -21.63
C LYS A 175 14.85 -15.04 -21.12
N GLU A 176 15.72 -16.05 -21.28
CA GLU A 176 17.18 -15.97 -21.53
C GLU A 176 18.08 -15.17 -20.57
N THR A 177 17.57 -14.56 -19.51
CA THR A 177 18.39 -13.97 -18.43
C THR A 177 17.65 -14.19 -17.13
N SER A 178 18.25 -14.93 -16.20
CA SER A 178 17.68 -15.36 -14.93
C SER A 178 17.45 -14.19 -13.95
N GLU A 179 16.63 -13.21 -14.34
CA GLU A 179 16.13 -12.17 -13.45
C GLU A 179 14.95 -12.73 -12.67
N LYS A 180 15.24 -13.18 -11.44
CA LYS A 180 14.20 -13.55 -10.48
C LYS A 180 13.47 -12.29 -10.04
N LEU A 181 12.14 -12.34 -10.03
CA LEU A 181 11.34 -11.30 -9.39
C LEU A 181 11.61 -11.32 -7.88
N ALA A 182 12.34 -10.33 -7.38
CA ALA A 182 12.74 -10.22 -5.99
C ALA A 182 11.53 -10.29 -5.03
N SER A 183 11.61 -11.18 -4.05
CA SER A 183 10.62 -11.23 -2.96
C SER A 183 10.81 -10.00 -2.06
N ALA A 184 9.72 -9.38 -1.64
CA ALA A 184 9.78 -8.26 -0.71
C ALA A 184 8.89 -8.51 0.50
N TYR A 185 9.44 -8.27 1.68
CA TYR A 185 8.75 -8.37 2.95
C TYR A 185 8.56 -6.96 3.50
N LYS A 186 7.31 -6.60 3.79
CA LYS A 186 6.96 -5.35 4.46
C LYS A 186 6.37 -5.67 5.81
N MET A 187 6.75 -4.91 6.82
CA MET A 187 6.14 -4.91 8.14
C MET A 187 5.76 -3.48 8.47
N GLY A 188 4.56 -3.25 8.96
CA GLY A 188 4.09 -1.90 9.26
C GLY A 188 3.25 -1.84 10.52
N LEU A 189 3.22 -0.66 11.11
CA LEU A 189 2.45 -0.28 12.27
C LEU A 189 1.68 1.00 11.96
N GLY A 190 0.40 1.03 12.31
CA GLY A 190 -0.48 2.19 12.18
C GLY A 190 -1.13 2.52 13.51
N TYR A 191 -1.15 3.81 13.84
CA TYR A 191 -1.78 4.36 15.03
C TYR A 191 -2.81 5.44 14.65
N ASP A 192 -4.07 5.14 14.91
CA ASP A 192 -5.21 6.05 14.76
C ASP A 192 -5.36 6.89 16.05
N ALA A 193 -4.64 8.02 16.13
CA ALA A 193 -4.67 8.86 17.33
C ALA A 193 -6.03 9.56 17.51
N SER A 194 -6.64 9.99 16.41
CA SER A 194 -7.96 10.61 16.34
C SER A 194 -8.63 10.32 14.99
N ASP A 195 -9.87 10.75 14.81
CA ASP A 195 -10.60 10.56 13.53
C ASP A 195 -9.94 11.30 12.35
N ASN A 196 -9.09 12.29 12.64
CA ASN A 196 -8.44 13.14 11.65
C ASN A 196 -6.91 13.00 11.62
N PHE A 197 -6.32 12.28 12.58
CA PHE A 197 -4.86 12.14 12.71
C PHE A 197 -4.45 10.67 12.78
N TYR A 198 -3.77 10.24 11.72
CA TYR A 198 -3.20 8.91 11.58
C TYR A 198 -1.68 9.00 11.41
N VAL A 199 -0.98 8.06 12.04
CA VAL A 199 0.46 7.91 11.89
C VAL A 199 0.76 6.46 11.55
N SER A 200 1.60 6.23 10.54
CA SER A 200 2.12 4.90 10.27
C SER A 200 3.61 4.90 9.98
N ALA A 201 4.22 3.76 10.29
CA ALA A 201 5.60 3.46 9.99
C ALA A 201 5.67 2.07 9.36
N GLU A 202 6.43 1.94 8.29
CA GLU A 202 6.64 0.69 7.56
C GLU A 202 8.13 0.46 7.36
N ILE A 203 8.53 -0.79 7.52
CA ILE A 203 9.86 -1.29 7.24
C ILE A 203 9.74 -2.27 6.07
N ILE A 204 10.49 -2.00 5.01
CA ILE A 204 10.51 -2.80 3.80
C ILE A 204 11.90 -3.43 3.67
N LYS A 205 11.91 -4.75 3.51
CA LYS A 205 13.09 -5.54 3.18
C LYS A 205 12.86 -6.24 1.84
N GLU A 206 13.69 -5.93 0.86
CA GLU A 206 13.71 -6.61 -0.44
C GLU A 206 14.86 -7.62 -0.45
N GLU A 207 14.62 -8.84 -0.95
CA GLU A 207 15.68 -9.78 -1.31
C GLU A 207 16.49 -9.19 -2.48
N ASP A 208 17.80 -9.45 -2.53
CA ASP A 208 18.79 -8.83 -3.43
C ASP A 208 19.20 -7.37 -3.17
N LYS A 209 18.68 -6.70 -2.13
CA LYS A 209 19.20 -5.38 -1.69
C LYS A 209 19.71 -5.39 -0.24
N PRO A 210 20.94 -4.89 0.02
CA PRO A 210 21.49 -4.82 1.37
C PRO A 210 20.77 -3.77 2.25
N SER A 211 20.04 -2.81 1.67
CA SER A 211 19.39 -1.71 2.38
C SER A 211 17.99 -2.04 2.91
N LEU A 212 17.74 -1.67 4.18
CA LEU A 212 16.41 -1.59 4.78
C LEU A 212 15.80 -0.23 4.42
N THR A 213 14.58 -0.20 3.90
CA THR A 213 13.86 1.04 3.59
C THR A 213 12.78 1.29 4.63
N MET A 214 12.78 2.46 5.28
CA MET A 214 11.71 2.89 6.17
C MET A 214 10.81 3.89 5.46
N LYS A 215 9.49 3.70 5.53
CA LYS A 215 8.48 4.66 5.07
C LYS A 215 7.67 5.12 6.27
N ASN A 216 7.50 6.43 6.40
CA ASN A 216 6.66 7.02 7.45
C ASN A 216 5.56 7.82 6.77
N ALA A 217 4.32 7.72 7.28
CA ALA A 217 3.20 8.51 6.81
C ALA A 217 2.54 9.24 7.97
N PHE A 218 2.23 10.51 7.73
CA PHE A 218 1.48 11.37 8.65
C PHE A 218 0.31 12.04 7.89
N PRO A 219 -0.66 11.27 7.34
CA PRO A 219 -1.80 11.89 6.70
C PRO A 219 -2.68 12.52 7.79
N ALA A 220 -2.74 13.85 7.78
CA ALA A 220 -3.79 14.60 8.45
C ALA A 220 -4.94 14.71 7.44
N SER A 221 -6.09 14.08 7.73
CA SER A 221 -7.28 14.41 6.94
C SER A 221 -7.75 15.79 7.36
N PRO A 222 -7.83 16.78 6.45
CA PRO A 222 -8.68 17.92 6.73
C PRO A 222 -10.10 17.37 6.94
N ALA A 223 -10.77 17.84 7.99
CA ALA A 223 -12.14 17.44 8.30
C ALA A 223 -13.12 17.92 7.23
N PHE A 224 -13.08 17.36 6.03
CA PHE A 224 -14.12 17.52 5.03
C PHE A 224 -15.20 16.48 5.34
N SER A 225 -16.02 16.82 6.35
CA SER A 225 -17.25 16.09 6.61
C SER A 225 -18.17 16.28 5.40
N LEU A 226 -18.30 15.25 4.56
CA LEU A 226 -19.42 15.19 3.63
C LEU A 226 -20.71 15.22 4.47
N PRO A 227 -21.68 16.10 4.16
CA PRO A 227 -22.94 16.13 4.89
C PRO A 227 -23.57 14.73 4.83
N LYS A 228 -23.92 14.19 6.00
CA LYS A 228 -24.69 12.94 6.10
C LYS A 228 -25.93 13.10 5.23
N CYS A 229 -26.05 12.28 4.19
CA CYS A 229 -27.30 12.17 3.43
C CYS A 229 -28.39 11.76 4.44
N PRO A 230 -29.50 12.49 4.57
CA PRO A 230 -30.55 12.12 5.51
C PRO A 230 -31.10 10.75 5.11
N SER A 231 -31.19 9.85 6.09
CA SER A 231 -31.82 8.55 5.93
C SER A 231 -33.26 8.76 5.47
N MET A 232 -33.55 8.32 4.25
CA MET A 232 -34.91 8.23 3.74
C MET A 232 -35.58 7.11 4.52
N HIS A 233 -36.30 7.48 5.59
CA HIS A 233 -37.26 6.59 6.22
C HIS A 233 -38.37 6.33 5.20
N MET A 234 -38.56 5.05 4.88
CA MET A 234 -39.73 4.54 4.20
C MET A 234 -40.70 4.01 5.24
#